data_AF-A0A1M7YIV0-F1
#
_entry.id   AF-A0A1M7YIV0-F1
#
_cell.length_a   1.000
_cell.length_b   1.000
_cell.length_c   1.000
_cell.angle_alpha   90.00
_cell.angle_beta   90.00
_cell.angle_gamma   90.00
#
_symmetry.space_group_name_H-M   'P 1'
#
loop_
_entity.id
_entity.type
_entity.pdbx_description
1 polymer ?
#
loop_
_entity_poly.entity_id
_entity_poly.type
_entity_poly.pdbx_seq_one_letter_code
_entity_poly.pdbx_strand_id
1 'polypeptide(L)'
;MPKLTLCYSNHRPEMLHPAAQIMTAHDVIMLEEQPQSSLNMMLRGEMELDEYILESEAAFPEFARKHCTLMQELYDGGKTIQQVEPYLEHLLNIQLFLADGNTPDMIERDSVGYQVYLAERDATGKLIEYYRASGMGCLDTLLSSMMEFAKADAARFLLRDSLRSEAIVSLLQPGKDTFVEAGSMHHALYVLLERNISREWSLQSRNLEEEVAKQMGMTDYRLPPGDQLTLAYINADHISEEQERLLCAQTLIYTKITMKEEWVESESDFPHLNDELRNIALVSSLDLRRCRILYERIHNVSTADARKIVMRAI
;
A
#
# COMPACT_ATOMS: atom_id res chain seq x y z
N MET A 1 -16.35 4.72 25.40
CA MET A 1 -16.65 4.64 23.96
C MET A 1 -15.55 3.79 23.35
N PRO A 2 -15.86 2.62 22.75
CA PRO A 2 -14.84 1.81 22.10
C PRO A 2 -14.15 2.60 20.99
N LYS A 3 -12.86 2.32 20.80
CA LYS A 3 -12.01 2.99 19.82
C LYS A 3 -11.90 2.14 18.57
N LEU A 4 -12.01 2.77 17.41
CA LEU A 4 -11.59 2.23 16.13
C LEU A 4 -10.36 3.01 15.67
N THR A 5 -9.22 2.34 15.59
CA THR A 5 -7.95 2.95 15.18
C THR A 5 -7.59 2.45 13.79
N LEU A 6 -7.66 3.33 12.80
CA LEU A 6 -7.11 3.08 11.47
C LEU A 6 -5.62 3.43 11.47
N CYS A 7 -4.78 2.43 11.26
CA CYS A 7 -3.34 2.56 11.34
C CYS A 7 -2.71 2.40 9.96
N TYR A 8 -2.18 3.49 9.42
CA TYR A 8 -1.43 3.48 8.18
C TYR A 8 0.00 2.95 8.43
N SER A 9 0.40 1.93 7.70
CA SER A 9 1.73 1.33 7.76
C SER A 9 2.12 0.68 6.44
N ASN A 10 3.42 0.62 6.16
CA ASN A 10 3.97 -0.16 5.06
C ASN A 10 4.46 -1.54 5.53
N HIS A 11 4.68 -2.44 4.58
CA HIS A 11 5.20 -3.80 4.85
C HIS A 11 6.72 -3.79 5.03
N ARG A 12 7.23 -2.99 5.98
CA ARG A 12 8.65 -2.96 6.36
C ARG A 12 8.85 -3.56 7.74
N PRO A 13 9.84 -4.45 7.96
CA PRO A 13 10.08 -5.07 9.27
C PRO A 13 10.22 -4.08 10.42
N GLU A 14 10.82 -2.92 10.16
CA GLU A 14 11.02 -1.83 11.13
C GLU A 14 9.72 -1.20 11.65
N MET A 15 8.61 -1.32 10.92
CA MET A 15 7.31 -0.79 11.34
C MET A 15 6.53 -1.74 12.25
N LEU A 16 6.91 -3.01 12.35
CA LEU A 16 6.21 -4.00 13.16
C LEU A 16 6.24 -3.66 14.66
N HIS A 17 7.36 -3.15 15.17
CA HIS A 17 7.45 -2.79 16.58
C HIS A 17 6.54 -1.58 16.94
N PRO A 18 6.59 -0.45 16.21
CA PRO A 18 5.60 0.61 16.38
C PRO A 18 4.14 0.14 16.24
N ALA A 19 3.85 -0.71 15.25
CA ALA A 19 2.51 -1.28 15.06
C ALA A 19 2.06 -2.12 16.26
N ALA A 20 2.93 -3.01 16.75
CA ALA A 20 2.67 -3.89 17.90
C ALA A 20 2.29 -3.11 19.16
N GLN A 21 2.94 -1.97 19.42
CA GLN A 21 2.62 -1.09 20.55
C GLN A 21 1.17 -0.59 20.50
N ILE A 22 0.67 -0.28 19.30
CA ILE A 22 -0.72 0.14 19.10
C ILE A 22 -1.65 -1.08 19.18
N MET A 23 -1.35 -2.16 18.46
CA MET A 23 -2.17 -3.39 18.44
C MET A 23 -2.41 -3.97 19.83
N THR A 24 -1.41 -3.95 20.72
CA THR A 24 -1.51 -4.46 22.10
C THR A 24 -2.61 -3.76 22.91
N ALA A 25 -2.88 -2.48 22.62
CA ALA A 25 -3.91 -1.69 23.29
C ALA A 25 -5.35 -1.96 22.78
N HIS A 26 -5.51 -2.79 21.75
CA HIS A 26 -6.81 -3.13 21.16
C HIS A 26 -7.19 -4.57 21.49
N ASP A 27 -8.47 -4.90 21.41
CA ASP A 27 -9.01 -6.24 21.61
C ASP A 27 -9.11 -7.03 20.29
N VAL A 28 -9.45 -6.32 19.21
CA VAL A 28 -9.64 -6.87 17.86
C VAL A 28 -8.65 -6.23 16.91
N ILE A 29 -8.05 -7.02 16.04
CA ILE A 29 -7.07 -6.63 15.02
C ILE A 29 -7.59 -7.08 13.67
N MET A 30 -7.82 -6.12 12.76
CA MET A 30 -8.27 -6.35 11.40
C MET A 30 -7.13 -6.04 10.43
N LEU A 31 -6.60 -7.06 9.77
CA LEU A 31 -5.45 -6.98 8.87
C LEU A 31 -5.86 -6.59 7.46
N GLU A 32 -4.95 -5.96 6.72
CA GLU A 32 -5.09 -5.73 5.26
C GLU A 32 -4.61 -6.95 4.48
N GLU A 33 -5.26 -8.09 4.71
CA GLU A 33 -4.91 -9.35 4.09
C GLU A 33 -6.17 -10.05 3.59
N GLN A 34 -6.01 -10.81 2.51
CA GLN A 34 -7.05 -11.68 2.02
C GLN A 34 -7.44 -12.71 3.09
N PRO A 35 -8.74 -13.00 3.31
CA PRO A 35 -9.15 -14.09 4.18
C PRO A 35 -8.60 -15.45 3.72
N GLN A 36 -7.83 -16.10 4.58
CA GLN A 36 -7.29 -17.44 4.37
C GLN A 36 -7.87 -18.42 5.38
N SER A 37 -8.23 -19.61 4.90
CA SER A 37 -8.77 -20.67 5.77
C SER A 37 -7.73 -21.20 6.78
N SER A 38 -6.44 -21.11 6.43
CA SER A 38 -5.30 -21.56 7.22
C SER A 38 -4.89 -20.57 8.33
N LEU A 39 -5.41 -19.34 8.35
CA LEU A 39 -5.08 -18.32 9.37
C LEU A 39 -5.19 -18.88 10.79
N ASN A 40 -6.31 -19.54 11.12
CA ASN A 40 -6.53 -20.06 12.46
C ASN A 40 -5.58 -21.21 12.84
N MET A 41 -5.06 -21.96 11.87
CA MET A 41 -4.05 -22.99 12.12
C MET A 41 -2.70 -22.33 12.38
N MET A 42 -2.34 -21.32 11.58
CA MET A 42 -1.13 -20.52 11.80
C MET A 42 -1.14 -19.84 13.17
N LEU A 43 -2.23 -19.17 13.54
CA LEU A 43 -2.34 -18.47 14.83
C LEU A 43 -2.21 -19.40 16.04
N ARG A 44 -2.63 -20.66 15.91
CA ARG A 44 -2.53 -21.68 16.97
C ARG A 44 -1.21 -22.46 16.97
N GLY A 45 -0.31 -22.17 16.02
CA GLY A 45 0.91 -22.94 15.82
C GLY A 45 0.67 -24.37 15.33
N GLU A 46 -0.50 -24.64 14.74
CA GLU A 46 -0.86 -25.92 14.13
C GLU A 46 -0.31 -26.06 12.68
N MET A 47 0.13 -24.95 12.09
CA MET A 47 0.78 -24.85 10.78
C MET A 47 2.11 -24.11 10.93
N GLU A 48 3.14 -24.57 10.23
CA GLU A 48 4.45 -23.90 10.22
C GLU A 48 4.36 -22.55 9.50
N LEU A 49 5.07 -21.54 10.01
CA LEU A 49 5.03 -20.19 9.44
C LEU A 49 5.46 -20.18 7.96
N ASP A 50 6.46 -20.97 7.60
CA ASP A 50 6.98 -21.03 6.23
C ASP A 50 5.97 -21.62 5.25
N GLU A 51 5.13 -22.55 5.72
CA GLU A 51 4.05 -23.13 4.93
C GLU A 51 2.95 -22.09 4.70
N TYR A 52 2.56 -21.35 5.74
CA TYR A 52 1.58 -20.28 5.64
C TYR A 52 2.05 -19.12 4.74
N ILE A 53 3.31 -18.69 4.89
CA ILE A 53 3.90 -17.61 4.07
C ILE A 53 4.01 -18.02 2.60
N LEU A 54 4.28 -19.30 2.33
CA LEU A 54 4.30 -19.81 0.96
C LEU A 54 2.90 -19.78 0.33
N GLU A 55 1.86 -20.11 1.11
CA GLU A 55 0.46 -20.04 0.67
C GLU A 55 0.01 -18.59 0.37
N SER A 56 0.49 -17.61 1.14
CA SER A 56 0.14 -16.19 0.96
C SER A 56 0.90 -15.46 -0.15
N GLU A 57 1.85 -16.13 -0.83
CA GLU A 57 2.70 -15.54 -1.88
C GLU A 57 3.33 -14.19 -1.47
N ALA A 58 3.75 -14.08 -0.20
CA ALA A 58 4.19 -12.81 0.37
C ALA A 58 5.39 -12.19 -0.38
N ALA A 59 5.25 -10.93 -0.78
CA ALA A 59 6.29 -10.19 -1.50
C ALA A 59 7.54 -9.88 -0.64
N PHE A 60 7.38 -9.88 0.69
CA PHE A 60 8.43 -9.60 1.68
C PHE A 60 8.47 -10.71 2.74
N PRO A 61 9.21 -11.81 2.49
CA PRO A 61 9.17 -13.00 3.34
C PRO A 61 9.61 -12.75 4.79
N GLU A 62 10.57 -11.86 5.03
CA GLU A 62 11.06 -11.59 6.39
C GLU A 62 10.08 -10.73 7.18
N PHE A 63 9.51 -9.69 6.55
CA PHE A 63 8.36 -8.97 7.10
C PHE A 63 7.21 -9.94 7.41
N ALA A 64 6.82 -10.78 6.45
CA ALA A 64 5.71 -11.72 6.62
C ALA A 64 5.96 -12.69 7.78
N ARG A 65 7.17 -13.22 7.92
CA ARG A 65 7.57 -14.07 9.04
C ARG A 65 7.42 -13.37 10.37
N LYS A 66 8.01 -12.17 10.52
CA LYS A 66 7.93 -11.39 11.76
C LYS A 66 6.50 -10.93 12.07
N HIS A 67 5.72 -10.61 11.03
CA HIS A 67 4.30 -10.26 11.15
C HIS A 67 3.49 -11.45 11.68
N CYS A 68 3.68 -12.65 11.10
CA CYS A 68 3.00 -13.86 11.57
C CYS A 68 3.38 -14.21 13.02
N THR A 69 4.67 -14.10 13.39
CA THR A 69 5.09 -14.28 14.80
C THR A 69 4.37 -13.30 15.73
N LEU A 70 4.31 -12.01 15.37
CA LEU A 70 3.58 -11.01 16.15
C LEU A 70 2.09 -11.36 16.25
N MET A 71 1.47 -11.84 15.18
CA MET A 71 0.07 -12.25 15.19
C MET A 71 -0.17 -13.45 16.13
N GLN A 72 0.72 -14.45 16.14
CA GLN A 72 0.67 -15.55 17.10
C GLN A 72 0.78 -15.04 18.55
N GLU A 73 1.74 -14.16 18.84
CA GLU A 73 1.93 -13.59 20.18
C GLU A 73 0.69 -12.82 20.66
N LEU A 74 0.09 -12.02 19.78
CA LEU A 74 -1.14 -11.27 20.09
C LEU A 74 -2.34 -12.22 20.26
N TYR A 75 -2.46 -13.25 19.44
CA TYR A 75 -3.50 -14.26 19.57
C TYR A 75 -3.42 -15.02 20.89
N ASP A 76 -2.21 -15.48 21.28
CA ASP A 76 -1.95 -16.11 22.58
C ASP A 76 -2.22 -15.16 23.75
N GLY A 77 -2.02 -13.85 23.53
CA GLY A 77 -2.44 -12.78 24.44
C GLY A 77 -3.96 -12.55 24.53
N GLY A 78 -4.76 -13.34 23.82
CA GLY A 78 -6.23 -13.29 23.83
C GLY A 78 -6.84 -12.26 22.88
N LYS A 79 -6.07 -11.74 21.92
CA LYS A 79 -6.60 -10.82 20.88
C LYS A 79 -7.39 -11.59 19.84
N THR A 80 -8.42 -10.95 19.28
CA THR A 80 -9.11 -11.47 18.10
C THR A 80 -8.44 -10.94 16.85
N ILE A 81 -8.01 -11.83 15.95
CA ILE A 81 -7.34 -11.45 14.70
C ILE A 81 -8.23 -11.85 13.52
N GLN A 82 -8.42 -10.92 12.60
CA GLN A 82 -9.27 -11.09 11.42
C GLN A 82 -8.57 -10.52 10.19
N GLN A 83 -8.69 -11.21 9.07
CA GLN A 83 -8.26 -10.70 7.76
C GLN A 83 -9.47 -10.07 7.09
N VAL A 84 -9.36 -8.79 6.71
CA VAL A 84 -10.49 -8.01 6.19
C VAL A 84 -10.06 -7.31 4.91
N GLU A 85 -10.07 -8.04 3.80
CA GLU A 85 -9.80 -7.49 2.47
C GLU A 85 -10.71 -8.11 1.39
N PRO A 86 -11.98 -7.67 1.31
CA PRO A 86 -12.97 -8.27 0.41
C PRO A 86 -12.63 -8.11 -1.08
N TYR A 87 -11.88 -7.07 -1.44
CA TYR A 87 -11.48 -6.86 -2.83
C TYR A 87 -10.58 -8.01 -3.31
N LEU A 88 -9.59 -8.40 -2.49
CA LEU A 88 -8.69 -9.52 -2.83
C LEU A 88 -9.42 -10.86 -2.81
N GLU A 89 -10.41 -11.05 -1.92
CA GLU A 89 -11.27 -12.23 -1.93
C GLU A 89 -12.05 -12.35 -3.26
N HIS A 90 -12.68 -11.27 -3.72
CA HIS A 90 -13.34 -11.24 -5.02
C HIS A 90 -12.35 -11.46 -6.16
N LEU A 91 -11.16 -10.87 -6.09
CA LEU A 91 -10.12 -11.04 -7.10
C LEU A 91 -9.67 -12.51 -7.22
N LEU A 92 -9.40 -13.19 -6.09
CA LEU A 92 -9.08 -14.62 -6.12
C LEU A 92 -10.20 -15.43 -6.75
N ASN A 93 -11.45 -15.17 -6.35
CA ASN A 93 -12.62 -15.87 -6.90
C ASN A 93 -12.74 -15.70 -8.43
N ILE A 94 -12.45 -14.49 -8.94
CA ILE A 94 -12.42 -14.22 -10.38
C ILE A 94 -11.27 -14.99 -11.06
N GLN A 95 -10.08 -15.02 -10.46
CA GLN A 95 -8.93 -15.75 -11.00
C GLN A 95 -9.21 -17.26 -11.08
N LEU A 96 -9.75 -17.86 -10.02
CA LEU A 96 -10.17 -19.26 -10.01
C LEU A 96 -11.25 -19.54 -11.06
N PHE A 97 -12.27 -18.67 -11.14
CA PHE A 97 -13.33 -18.78 -12.13
C PHE A 97 -12.80 -18.79 -13.57
N LEU A 98 -11.84 -17.92 -13.90
CA LEU A 98 -11.21 -17.88 -15.22
C LEU A 98 -10.26 -19.06 -15.45
N ALA A 99 -9.55 -19.52 -14.42
CA ALA A 99 -8.66 -20.69 -14.48
C ALA A 99 -9.43 -21.98 -14.82
N ASP A 100 -10.69 -22.08 -14.40
CA ASP A 100 -11.62 -23.17 -14.75
C ASP A 100 -12.10 -23.12 -16.23
N GLY A 101 -11.62 -22.17 -17.02
CA GLY A 101 -11.92 -22.03 -18.45
C GLY A 101 -13.17 -21.21 -18.76
N ASN A 102 -13.78 -20.59 -17.75
CA ASN A 102 -14.87 -19.63 -17.98
C ASN A 102 -14.35 -18.33 -18.60
N THR A 103 -15.24 -17.55 -19.21
CA THR A 103 -14.89 -16.28 -19.84
C THR A 103 -15.38 -15.08 -19.01
N PRO A 104 -14.76 -13.89 -19.15
CA PRO A 104 -15.21 -12.70 -18.44
C PRO A 104 -16.66 -12.30 -18.67
N ASP A 105 -17.22 -12.61 -19.85
CA ASP A 105 -18.63 -12.32 -20.16
C ASP A 105 -19.63 -13.15 -19.34
N MET A 106 -19.15 -14.21 -18.67
CA MET A 106 -19.94 -15.07 -17.79
C MET A 106 -19.98 -14.56 -16.34
N ILE A 107 -19.22 -13.52 -16.00
CA ILE A 107 -19.28 -12.87 -14.69
C ILE A 107 -20.58 -12.03 -14.63
N GLU A 108 -21.37 -12.19 -13.57
CA GLU A 108 -22.64 -11.49 -13.40
C GLU A 108 -22.44 -9.97 -13.34
N ARG A 109 -23.03 -9.24 -14.30
CA ARG A 109 -22.75 -7.81 -14.52
C ARG A 109 -23.12 -6.88 -13.36
N ASP A 110 -24.11 -7.26 -12.56
CA ASP A 110 -24.59 -6.46 -11.43
C ASP A 110 -23.90 -6.86 -10.10
N SER A 111 -22.97 -7.81 -10.13
CA SER A 111 -22.26 -8.29 -8.94
C SER A 111 -21.07 -7.39 -8.56
N VAL A 112 -20.68 -7.43 -7.28
CA VAL A 112 -19.42 -6.82 -6.80
C VAL A 112 -18.22 -7.43 -7.52
N GLY A 113 -18.24 -8.74 -7.80
CA GLY A 113 -17.18 -9.42 -8.55
C GLY A 113 -16.95 -8.82 -9.94
N TYR A 114 -18.01 -8.42 -10.65
CA TYR A 114 -17.85 -7.75 -11.94
C TYR A 114 -17.25 -6.34 -11.80
N GLN A 115 -17.60 -5.60 -10.75
CA GLN A 115 -16.98 -4.29 -10.47
C GLN A 115 -15.48 -4.43 -10.18
N VAL A 116 -15.10 -5.43 -9.36
CA VAL A 116 -13.69 -5.77 -9.08
C VAL A 116 -12.96 -6.17 -10.37
N TYR A 117 -13.56 -7.02 -11.20
CA TYR A 117 -13.01 -7.40 -12.50
C TYR A 117 -12.75 -6.19 -13.40
N LEU A 118 -13.71 -5.26 -13.51
CA LEU A 118 -13.56 -4.07 -14.33
C LEU A 118 -12.44 -3.16 -13.82
N ALA A 119 -12.38 -2.92 -12.51
CA ALA A 119 -11.35 -2.12 -11.88
C ALA A 119 -9.96 -2.73 -12.12
N GLU A 120 -9.80 -4.04 -11.93
CA GLU A 120 -8.51 -4.68 -12.16
C GLU A 120 -8.09 -4.69 -13.63
N ARG A 121 -9.04 -4.98 -14.52
CA ARG A 121 -8.77 -4.98 -15.96
C ARG A 121 -8.30 -3.60 -16.42
N ASP A 122 -8.90 -2.53 -15.93
CA ASP A 122 -8.52 -1.16 -16.29
C ASP A 122 -7.14 -0.81 -15.73
N ALA A 123 -6.91 -0.96 -14.43
CA ALA A 123 -5.63 -0.65 -13.79
C ALA A 123 -4.47 -1.47 -14.39
N THR A 124 -4.67 -2.78 -14.57
CA THR A 124 -3.68 -3.66 -15.20
C THR A 124 -3.45 -3.30 -16.67
N GLY A 125 -4.51 -2.97 -17.41
CA GLY A 125 -4.41 -2.50 -18.80
C GLY A 125 -3.54 -1.24 -18.92
N LYS A 126 -3.77 -0.24 -18.06
CA LYS A 126 -2.97 0.99 -18.00
C LYS A 126 -1.53 0.75 -17.57
N LEU A 127 -1.30 -0.19 -16.65
CA LEU A 127 0.06 -0.59 -16.26
C LEU A 127 0.83 -1.21 -17.44
N ILE A 128 0.17 -2.05 -18.25
CA ILE A 128 0.77 -2.62 -19.47
C ILE A 128 1.07 -1.52 -20.50
N GLU A 129 0.18 -0.55 -20.68
CA GLU A 129 0.40 0.62 -21.55
C GLU A 129 1.63 1.42 -21.10
N TYR A 130 1.78 1.65 -19.79
CA TYR A 130 2.97 2.28 -19.20
C TYR A 130 4.25 1.52 -19.51
N TYR A 131 4.29 0.20 -19.31
CA TYR A 131 5.49 -0.59 -19.61
C TYR A 131 5.84 -0.57 -21.10
N ARG A 132 4.83 -0.59 -21.99
CA ARG A 132 5.05 -0.43 -23.44
C ARG A 132 5.65 0.95 -23.75
N ALA A 133 5.12 2.02 -23.16
CA ALA A 133 5.61 3.38 -23.37
C ALA A 133 7.07 3.55 -22.91
N SER A 134 7.44 2.92 -21.78
CA SER A 134 8.81 2.94 -21.23
C SER A 134 9.82 2.35 -22.22
N GLY A 135 9.43 1.33 -23.00
CA GLY A 135 10.28 0.74 -24.04
C GLY A 135 10.41 1.57 -25.33
N MET A 136 9.56 2.58 -25.56
CA MET A 136 9.50 3.35 -26.81
C MET A 136 10.27 4.68 -26.78
N GLY A 137 10.82 5.08 -25.63
CA GLY A 137 11.80 6.19 -25.51
C GLY A 137 11.25 7.62 -25.53
N CYS A 138 9.92 7.83 -25.64
CA CYS A 138 9.32 9.16 -25.55
C CYS A 138 8.90 9.48 -24.11
N LEU A 139 9.62 10.38 -23.43
CA LEU A 139 9.30 10.78 -22.05
C LEU A 139 7.88 11.33 -21.92
N ASP A 140 7.41 12.14 -22.87
CA ASP A 140 6.08 12.75 -22.75
C ASP A 140 4.96 11.71 -22.85
N THR A 141 5.11 10.69 -23.71
CA THR A 141 4.19 9.55 -23.76
C THR A 141 4.25 8.72 -22.48
N LEU A 142 5.45 8.51 -21.93
CA LEU A 142 5.64 7.80 -20.66
C LEU A 142 4.94 8.52 -19.50
N LEU A 143 5.12 9.83 -19.37
CA LEU A 143 4.45 10.63 -18.33
C LEU A 143 2.93 10.56 -18.47
N SER A 144 2.39 10.74 -19.68
CA SER A 144 0.94 10.62 -19.91
C SER A 144 0.41 9.23 -19.57
N SER A 145 1.11 8.15 -19.95
CA SER A 145 0.70 6.79 -19.58
C SER A 145 0.72 6.53 -18.07
N MET A 146 1.68 7.14 -17.36
CA MET A 146 1.79 7.04 -15.92
C MET A 146 0.65 7.78 -15.20
N MET A 147 0.23 8.94 -15.70
CA MET A 147 -0.93 9.67 -15.18
C MET A 147 -2.22 8.85 -15.33
N GLU A 148 -2.44 8.25 -16.50
CA GLU A 148 -3.62 7.40 -16.72
C GLU A 148 -3.61 6.14 -15.85
N PHE A 149 -2.43 5.54 -15.63
CA PHE A 149 -2.28 4.45 -14.66
C PHE A 149 -2.61 4.91 -13.24
N ALA A 150 -2.06 6.04 -12.77
CA ALA A 150 -2.34 6.56 -11.43
C ALA A 150 -3.83 6.86 -11.21
N LYS A 151 -4.55 7.35 -12.24
CA LYS A 151 -6.02 7.54 -12.17
C LYS A 151 -6.77 6.22 -12.04
N ALA A 152 -6.41 5.22 -12.85
CA ALA A 152 -7.03 3.90 -12.79
C ALA A 152 -6.76 3.22 -11.45
N ASP A 153 -5.55 3.36 -10.93
CA ASP A 153 -5.16 2.80 -9.63
C ASP A 153 -5.87 3.51 -8.47
N ALA A 154 -6.02 4.83 -8.52
CA ALA A 154 -6.84 5.59 -7.57
C ALA A 154 -8.31 5.12 -7.55
N ALA A 155 -8.91 4.90 -8.73
CA ALA A 155 -10.26 4.36 -8.83
C ALA A 155 -10.37 2.95 -8.24
N ARG A 156 -9.33 2.12 -8.43
CA ARG A 156 -9.23 0.79 -7.81
C ARG A 156 -9.17 0.89 -6.27
N PHE A 157 -8.35 1.78 -5.71
CA PHE A 157 -8.30 2.02 -4.26
C PHE A 157 -9.63 2.51 -3.70
N LEU A 158 -10.36 3.39 -4.40
CA LEU A 158 -11.68 3.84 -3.97
C LEU A 158 -12.70 2.70 -3.85
N LEU A 159 -12.70 1.77 -4.81
CA LEU A 159 -13.56 0.58 -4.73
C LEU A 159 -13.12 -0.33 -3.57
N ARG A 160 -11.82 -0.55 -3.44
CA ARG A 160 -11.23 -1.36 -2.36
C ARG A 160 -11.59 -0.81 -0.98
N ASP A 161 -11.45 0.50 -0.76
CA ASP A 161 -11.82 1.20 0.48
C ASP A 161 -13.31 1.12 0.77
N SER A 162 -14.17 1.21 -0.25
CA SER A 162 -15.63 1.08 -0.08
C SER A 162 -15.99 -0.30 0.46
N LEU A 163 -15.52 -1.36 -0.20
CA LEU A 163 -15.80 -2.74 0.21
C LEU A 163 -15.23 -3.04 1.59
N ARG A 164 -14.00 -2.57 1.86
CA ARG A 164 -13.33 -2.78 3.13
C ARG A 164 -14.00 -2.03 4.28
N SER A 165 -14.47 -0.80 4.05
CA SER A 165 -15.25 -0.03 5.02
C SER A 165 -16.53 -0.77 5.44
N GLU A 166 -17.29 -1.29 4.48
CA GLU A 166 -18.51 -2.06 4.75
C GLU A 166 -18.21 -3.33 5.56
N ALA A 167 -17.18 -4.07 5.17
CA ALA A 167 -16.77 -5.28 5.88
C ALA A 167 -16.33 -5.00 7.31
N ILE A 168 -15.46 -3.99 7.52
CA ILE A 168 -15.02 -3.57 8.85
C ILE A 168 -16.21 -3.24 9.75
N VAL A 169 -17.14 -2.40 9.27
CA VAL A 169 -18.31 -1.97 10.05
C VAL A 169 -19.18 -3.17 10.44
N SER A 170 -19.34 -4.15 9.55
CA SER A 170 -20.12 -5.37 9.82
C SER A 170 -19.48 -6.28 10.88
N LEU A 171 -18.16 -6.19 11.07
CA LEU A 171 -17.37 -7.03 11.98
C LEU A 171 -17.08 -6.35 13.32
N LEU A 172 -17.42 -5.07 13.48
CA LEU A 172 -17.21 -4.33 14.72
C LEU A 172 -17.94 -4.98 15.90
N GLN A 173 -17.22 -5.20 16.99
CA GLN A 173 -17.75 -5.82 18.20
C GLN A 173 -18.06 -4.76 19.26
N PRO A 174 -19.31 -4.65 19.75
CA PRO A 174 -19.66 -3.66 20.76
C PRO A 174 -18.78 -3.75 22.02
N GLY A 175 -18.20 -2.62 22.42
CA GLY A 175 -17.37 -2.51 23.62
C GLY A 175 -15.94 -3.04 23.48
N LYS A 176 -15.49 -3.39 22.27
CA LYS A 176 -14.12 -3.86 21.99
C LYS A 176 -13.33 -2.81 21.22
N ASP A 177 -12.16 -2.44 21.72
CA ASP A 177 -11.27 -1.55 20.98
C ASP A 177 -10.73 -2.30 19.76
N THR A 178 -10.82 -1.71 18.57
CA THR A 178 -10.50 -2.35 17.29
C THR A 178 -9.38 -1.61 16.57
N PHE A 179 -8.33 -2.33 16.20
CA PHE A 179 -7.26 -1.89 15.33
C PHE A 179 -7.54 -2.32 13.89
N VAL A 180 -7.38 -1.43 12.93
CA VAL A 180 -7.47 -1.71 11.49
C VAL A 180 -6.14 -1.33 10.85
N GLU A 181 -5.45 -2.31 10.29
CA GLU A 181 -4.26 -2.10 9.49
C GLU A 181 -4.65 -1.54 8.11
N ALA A 182 -3.90 -0.58 7.58
CA ALA A 182 -4.04 -0.18 6.19
C ALA A 182 -2.71 0.34 5.61
N GLY A 183 -2.49 0.20 4.32
CA GLY A 183 -1.45 0.89 3.58
C GLY A 183 -1.74 2.39 3.45
N SER A 184 -0.71 3.18 3.21
CA SER A 184 -0.79 4.65 3.06
C SER A 184 -1.75 5.14 1.97
N MET A 185 -2.07 4.28 0.99
CA MET A 185 -2.97 4.58 -0.12
C MET A 185 -4.46 4.48 0.23
N HIS A 186 -4.83 3.83 1.34
CA HIS A 186 -6.21 3.63 1.79
C HIS A 186 -6.80 4.88 2.48
N HIS A 187 -6.52 6.08 1.94
CA HIS A 187 -6.90 7.34 2.57
C HIS A 187 -8.42 7.56 2.57
N ALA A 188 -9.13 7.08 1.55
CA ALA A 188 -10.59 7.21 1.49
C ALA A 188 -11.29 6.32 2.54
N LEU A 189 -10.64 5.24 2.99
CA LEU A 189 -11.15 4.35 4.03
C LEU A 189 -11.51 5.11 5.31
N TYR A 190 -10.70 6.08 5.74
CA TYR A 190 -11.02 6.89 6.93
C TYR A 190 -12.36 7.61 6.77
N VAL A 191 -12.55 8.30 5.63
CA VAL A 191 -13.76 9.07 5.34
C VAL A 191 -14.99 8.15 5.25
N LEU A 192 -14.83 6.97 4.66
CA LEU A 192 -15.90 5.98 4.55
C LEU A 192 -16.26 5.40 5.91
N LEU A 193 -15.27 5.05 6.74
CA LEU A 193 -15.50 4.60 8.11
C LEU A 193 -16.19 5.70 8.94
N GLU A 194 -15.73 6.94 8.88
CA GLU A 194 -16.34 8.07 9.61
C GLU A 194 -17.83 8.24 9.29
N ARG A 195 -18.23 7.98 8.04
CA ARG A 195 -19.63 8.04 7.59
C ARG A 195 -20.46 6.84 8.03
N ASN A 196 -19.85 5.65 8.10
CA ASN A 196 -20.56 4.38 8.23
C ASN A 196 -20.61 3.83 9.67
N ILE A 197 -19.65 4.20 10.54
CA ILE A 197 -19.66 3.73 11.92
C ILE A 197 -20.78 4.41 12.74
N SER A 198 -21.27 3.69 13.75
CA SER A 198 -22.25 4.28 14.67
C SER A 198 -21.59 5.35 15.57
N ARG A 199 -22.41 6.27 16.09
CA ARG A 199 -21.96 7.32 17.04
C ARG A 199 -21.44 6.77 18.38
N GLU A 200 -21.51 5.47 18.59
CA GLU A 200 -20.99 4.78 19.77
C GLU A 200 -19.50 4.44 19.64
N TRP A 201 -18.88 4.71 18.49
CA TRP A 201 -17.46 4.47 18.23
C TRP A 201 -16.67 5.77 18.16
N SER A 202 -15.44 5.73 18.65
CA SER A 202 -14.45 6.79 18.44
C SER A 202 -13.50 6.38 17.32
N LEU A 203 -13.60 7.01 16.16
CA LEU A 203 -12.62 6.82 15.08
C LEU A 203 -11.39 7.70 15.32
N GLN A 204 -10.20 7.12 15.12
CA GLN A 204 -8.95 7.86 15.04
C GLN A 204 -8.05 7.24 13.96
N SER A 205 -7.17 8.04 13.39
CA SER A 205 -6.12 7.57 12.49
C SER A 205 -4.73 7.76 13.10
N ARG A 206 -3.81 6.87 12.73
CA ARG A 206 -2.40 6.89 13.09
C ARG A 206 -1.60 6.63 11.81
N ASN A 207 -0.52 7.37 11.58
CA ASN A 207 0.38 7.14 10.46
C ASN A 207 1.75 6.79 11.03
N LEU A 208 2.14 5.51 10.95
CA LEU A 208 3.32 5.02 11.64
C LEU A 208 4.60 5.63 11.09
N GLU A 209 4.73 5.71 9.76
CA GLU A 209 5.90 6.29 9.13
C GLU A 209 6.07 7.77 9.51
N GLU A 210 5.00 8.56 9.53
CA GLU A 210 5.03 9.96 9.95
C GLU A 210 5.38 10.11 11.45
N GLU A 211 4.80 9.28 12.30
CA GLU A 211 5.08 9.29 13.74
C GLU A 211 6.52 8.91 14.06
N VAL A 212 7.04 7.87 13.39
CA VAL A 212 8.44 7.45 13.51
C VAL A 212 9.37 8.53 12.95
N ALA A 213 9.07 9.10 11.79
CA ALA A 213 9.86 10.20 11.21
C ALA A 213 9.96 11.39 12.17
N LYS A 214 8.86 11.76 12.84
CA LYS A 214 8.84 12.80 13.88
C LYS A 214 9.71 12.45 15.07
N GLN A 215 9.67 11.20 15.54
CA GLN A 215 10.52 10.72 16.64
C GLN A 215 12.02 10.77 16.27
N MET A 216 12.35 10.55 15.00
CA MET A 216 13.70 10.69 14.45
C MET A 216 14.13 12.15 14.24
N GLY A 217 13.28 13.12 14.59
CA GLY A 217 13.56 14.56 14.45
C GLY A 217 13.28 15.12 13.05
N MET A 218 12.61 14.38 12.18
CA MET A 218 12.22 14.84 10.85
C MET A 218 10.85 15.52 10.92
N THR A 219 10.80 16.80 10.56
CA THR A 219 9.58 17.63 10.68
C THR A 219 8.77 17.74 9.39
N ASP A 220 9.32 17.29 8.26
CA ASP A 220 8.73 17.41 6.93
C ASP A 220 8.59 16.02 6.31
N TYR A 221 7.69 15.22 6.87
CA TYR A 221 7.31 13.93 6.31
C TYR A 221 6.51 14.17 5.02
N ARG A 222 6.98 13.59 3.93
CA ARG A 222 6.32 13.65 2.62
C ARG A 222 6.24 12.25 2.05
N LEU A 223 5.17 11.99 1.34
CA LEU A 223 5.00 10.75 0.60
C LEU A 223 5.84 10.76 -0.68
N PRO A 224 6.16 9.59 -1.24
CA PRO A 224 6.71 9.49 -2.58
C PRO A 224 5.88 10.26 -3.62
N PRO A 225 6.50 10.84 -4.66
CA PRO A 225 5.77 11.65 -5.64
C PRO A 225 4.67 10.89 -6.39
N GLY A 226 4.80 9.57 -6.55
CA GLY A 226 3.78 8.72 -7.19
C GLY A 226 2.56 8.55 -6.28
N ASP A 227 2.81 8.36 -4.99
CA ASP A 227 1.78 8.24 -3.95
C ASP A 227 1.05 9.58 -3.78
N GLN A 228 1.78 10.71 -3.81
CA GLN A 228 1.18 12.05 -3.82
C GLN A 228 0.21 12.23 -4.99
N LEU A 229 0.60 11.82 -6.20
CA LEU A 229 -0.26 11.91 -7.38
C LEU A 229 -1.51 11.05 -7.23
N THR A 230 -1.34 9.80 -6.81
CA THR A 230 -2.44 8.85 -6.67
C THR A 230 -3.40 9.28 -5.56
N LEU A 231 -2.89 9.78 -4.43
CA LEU A 231 -3.73 10.34 -3.36
C LEU A 231 -4.47 11.61 -3.77
N ALA A 232 -3.87 12.47 -4.59
CA ALA A 232 -4.58 13.62 -5.14
C ALA A 232 -5.80 13.18 -5.97
N TYR A 233 -5.68 12.09 -6.74
CA TYR A 233 -6.84 11.51 -7.43
C TYR A 233 -7.86 10.88 -6.49
N ILE A 234 -7.43 10.14 -5.46
CA ILE A 234 -8.31 9.55 -4.45
C ILE A 234 -9.12 10.63 -3.72
N ASN A 235 -8.47 11.75 -3.38
CA ASN A 235 -9.09 12.87 -2.67
C ASN A 235 -9.89 13.81 -3.58
N ALA A 236 -9.87 13.59 -4.90
CA ALA A 236 -10.40 14.49 -5.91
C ALA A 236 -9.81 15.93 -5.82
N ASP A 237 -8.55 16.04 -5.41
CA ASP A 237 -7.83 17.31 -5.33
C ASP A 237 -7.62 17.90 -6.73
N HIS A 238 -7.72 19.22 -6.82
CA HIS A 238 -7.46 19.94 -8.08
C HIS A 238 -5.97 20.23 -8.21
N ILE A 239 -5.25 19.35 -8.90
CA ILE A 239 -3.87 19.55 -9.32
C ILE A 239 -3.80 19.93 -10.81
N SER A 240 -2.86 20.82 -11.16
CA SER A 240 -2.67 21.19 -12.57
C SER A 240 -1.98 20.07 -13.34
N GLU A 241 -2.20 20.02 -14.66
CA GLU A 241 -1.51 19.06 -15.52
C GLU A 241 0.02 19.19 -15.42
N GLU A 242 0.54 20.42 -15.23
CA GLU A 242 1.97 20.65 -15.01
C GLU A 242 2.46 19.96 -13.74
N GLN A 243 1.68 20.03 -12.66
CA GLN A 243 2.01 19.37 -11.38
C GLN A 243 1.91 17.84 -11.50
N GLU A 244 0.88 17.32 -12.18
CA GLU A 244 0.75 15.88 -12.45
C GLU A 244 1.98 15.33 -13.19
N ARG A 245 2.39 16.04 -14.25
CA ARG A 245 3.57 15.68 -15.04
C ARG A 245 4.86 15.76 -14.23
N LEU A 246 4.97 16.75 -13.34
CA LEU A 246 6.11 16.89 -12.45
C LEU A 246 6.21 15.71 -11.48
N LEU A 247 5.10 15.34 -10.83
CA LEU A 247 5.05 14.20 -9.90
C LEU A 247 5.39 12.89 -10.63
N CYS A 248 4.85 12.67 -11.84
CA CYS A 248 5.24 11.52 -12.66
C CYS A 248 6.74 11.51 -12.95
N ALA A 249 7.30 12.64 -13.38
CA ALA A 249 8.72 12.74 -13.73
C ALA A 249 9.63 12.52 -12.51
N GLN A 250 9.27 13.07 -11.35
CA GLN A 250 9.96 12.82 -10.09
C GLN A 250 9.86 11.35 -9.67
N THR A 251 8.72 10.70 -9.93
CA THR A 251 8.52 9.27 -9.63
C THR A 251 9.42 8.38 -10.48
N LEU A 252 9.65 8.71 -11.75
CA LEU A 252 10.61 7.97 -12.58
C LEU A 252 12.04 8.04 -12.01
N ILE A 253 12.44 9.18 -11.45
CA ILE A 253 13.75 9.31 -10.79
C ILE A 253 13.75 8.55 -9.46
N TYR A 254 12.72 8.75 -8.63
CA TYR A 254 12.56 8.12 -7.33
C TYR A 254 12.63 6.60 -7.43
N THR A 255 11.78 5.99 -8.25
CA THR A 255 11.74 4.54 -8.44
C THR A 255 13.05 3.95 -8.97
N LYS A 256 13.83 4.74 -9.71
CA LYS A 256 15.13 4.32 -10.22
C LYS A 256 16.22 4.35 -9.15
N ILE A 257 16.13 5.26 -8.19
CA ILE A 257 17.12 5.40 -7.11
C ILE A 257 16.72 4.68 -5.83
N THR A 258 15.46 4.34 -5.59
CA THR A 258 15.05 3.62 -4.37
C THR A 258 15.50 2.15 -4.40
N MET A 259 16.07 1.66 -3.30
CA MET A 259 16.42 0.24 -3.17
C MET A 259 15.14 -0.57 -2.96
N LYS A 260 15.04 -1.72 -3.63
CA LYS A 260 13.86 -2.60 -3.53
C LYS A 260 14.08 -3.79 -2.61
N GLU A 261 15.31 -3.99 -2.15
CA GLU A 261 15.70 -5.12 -1.32
C GLU A 261 15.23 -4.94 0.13
N GLU A 262 14.84 -6.03 0.75
CA GLU A 262 14.50 -6.07 2.17
C GLU A 262 15.79 -6.07 3.00
N TRP A 263 15.93 -5.08 3.88
CA TRP A 263 17.05 -4.97 4.81
C TRP A 263 16.66 -5.60 6.14
N VAL A 264 17.32 -6.70 6.46
CA VAL A 264 17.04 -7.51 7.66
C VAL A 264 17.93 -7.09 8.83
N GLU A 265 19.18 -6.68 8.53
CA GLU A 265 20.18 -6.25 9.49
C GLU A 265 20.75 -4.90 9.07
N SER A 266 20.65 -3.92 9.97
CA SER A 266 21.12 -2.55 9.76
C SER A 266 21.55 -1.95 11.10
N GLU A 267 22.54 -1.06 11.07
CA GLU A 267 22.94 -0.26 12.23
C GLU A 267 21.91 0.81 12.61
N SER A 268 21.05 1.20 11.67
CA SER A 268 19.91 2.09 11.90
C SER A 268 18.67 1.30 12.29
N ASP A 269 17.86 1.83 13.21
CA ASP A 269 16.57 1.26 13.64
C ASP A 269 15.48 1.29 12.54
N PHE A 270 15.58 2.25 11.61
CA PHE A 270 14.61 2.47 10.53
C PHE A 270 15.31 2.72 9.19
N PRO A 271 16.08 1.75 8.67
CA PRO A 271 16.89 1.95 7.47
C PRO A 271 16.03 2.24 6.23
N HIS A 272 14.91 1.55 6.02
CA HIS A 272 14.06 1.77 4.84
C HIS A 272 13.44 3.15 4.87
N LEU A 273 12.84 3.56 5.99
CA LEU A 273 12.27 4.89 6.14
C LEU A 273 13.34 5.99 5.93
N ASN A 274 14.55 5.81 6.48
CA ASN A 274 15.65 6.74 6.26
C ASN A 274 16.04 6.88 4.78
N ASP A 275 16.14 5.76 4.06
CA ASP A 275 16.45 5.77 2.63
C ASP A 275 15.34 6.43 1.81
N GLU A 276 14.09 6.08 2.10
CA GLU A 276 12.91 6.63 1.44
C GLU A 276 12.81 8.14 1.66
N LEU A 277 12.92 8.64 2.90
CA LEU A 277 12.84 10.07 3.19
C LEU A 277 13.98 10.86 2.53
N ARG A 278 15.19 10.31 2.47
CA ARG A 278 16.32 10.93 1.75
C ARG A 278 16.04 11.01 0.25
N ASN A 279 15.55 9.94 -0.34
CA ASN A 279 15.22 9.91 -1.77
C ASN A 279 14.06 10.84 -2.10
N ILE A 280 13.03 10.93 -1.25
CA ILE A 280 11.90 11.84 -1.39
C ILE A 280 12.39 13.29 -1.36
N ALA A 281 13.21 13.67 -0.38
CA ALA A 281 13.78 15.01 -0.29
C ALA A 281 14.61 15.37 -1.53
N LEU A 282 15.40 14.41 -2.02
CA LEU A 282 16.24 14.57 -3.21
C LEU A 282 15.40 14.88 -4.45
N VAL A 283 14.41 14.05 -4.75
CA VAL A 283 13.58 14.20 -5.95
C VAL A 283 12.59 15.36 -5.86
N SER A 284 12.10 15.70 -4.66
CA SER A 284 11.17 16.82 -4.45
C SER A 284 11.74 18.18 -4.86
N SER A 285 13.07 18.29 -4.92
CA SER A 285 13.77 19.51 -5.34
C SER A 285 13.90 19.68 -6.86
N LEU A 286 13.53 18.66 -7.64
CA LEU A 286 13.72 18.62 -9.08
C LEU A 286 12.55 19.27 -9.81
N ASP A 287 12.85 20.13 -10.79
CA ASP A 287 11.89 20.59 -11.79
C ASP A 287 11.76 19.58 -12.95
N LEU A 288 10.77 19.77 -13.81
CA LEU A 288 10.49 18.86 -14.93
C LEU A 288 11.69 18.76 -15.91
N ARG A 289 12.41 19.87 -16.11
CA ARG A 289 13.58 19.91 -17.00
C ARG A 289 14.73 19.08 -16.43
N ARG A 290 15.01 19.19 -15.13
CA ARG A 290 16.03 18.40 -14.44
C ARG A 290 15.66 16.92 -14.41
N CYS A 291 14.38 16.59 -14.18
CA CYS A 291 13.90 15.21 -14.27
C CYS A 291 14.18 14.62 -15.66
N ARG A 292 13.92 15.37 -16.74
CA ARG A 292 14.22 14.92 -18.11
C ARG A 292 15.72 14.62 -18.31
N ILE A 293 16.59 15.57 -17.96
CA ILE A 293 18.05 15.41 -18.08
C ILE A 293 18.55 14.21 -17.27
N LEU A 294 18.02 14.02 -16.05
CA LEU A 294 18.39 12.90 -15.21
C LEU A 294 17.90 11.57 -15.77
N TYR A 295 16.63 11.50 -16.19
CA TYR A 295 16.04 10.28 -16.75
C TYR A 295 16.86 9.74 -17.92
N GLU A 296 17.25 10.61 -18.87
CA GLU A 296 18.10 10.24 -20.01
C GLU A 296 19.44 9.62 -19.57
N ARG A 297 20.00 10.07 -18.44
CA ARG A 297 21.28 9.59 -17.92
C ARG A 297 21.15 8.32 -17.08
N ILE A 298 20.02 8.12 -16.42
CA ILE A 298 19.88 7.06 -15.41
C ILE A 298 19.04 5.85 -15.85
N HIS A 299 18.14 5.99 -16.83
CA HIS A 299 17.16 4.94 -17.14
C HIS A 299 17.80 3.57 -17.43
N ASN A 300 18.97 3.54 -18.10
CA ASN A 300 19.69 2.32 -18.49
C ASN A 300 20.84 1.89 -17.57
N VAL A 301 21.09 2.57 -16.44
CA VAL A 301 22.17 2.18 -15.51
C VAL A 301 21.64 1.43 -14.29
N SER A 302 22.53 0.85 -13.48
CA SER A 302 22.15 0.21 -12.22
C SER A 302 21.54 1.22 -11.23
N THR A 303 20.72 0.77 -10.27
CA THR A 303 20.19 1.62 -9.19
C THR A 303 21.32 2.32 -8.42
N ALA A 304 22.42 1.60 -8.13
CA ALA A 304 23.58 2.15 -7.43
C ALA A 304 24.27 3.28 -8.21
N ASP A 305 24.39 3.15 -9.54
CA ASP A 305 24.99 4.19 -10.37
C ASP A 305 24.03 5.36 -10.60
N ALA A 306 22.73 5.08 -10.75
CA ALA A 306 21.69 6.11 -10.82
C ALA A 306 21.73 7.01 -9.57
N ARG A 307 21.82 6.43 -8.37
CA ARG A 307 22.00 7.17 -7.11
C ARG A 307 23.19 8.12 -7.16
N LYS A 308 24.37 7.63 -7.55
CA LYS A 308 25.59 8.44 -7.66
C LYS A 308 25.42 9.59 -8.66
N ILE A 309 24.73 9.36 -9.77
CA ILE A 309 24.47 10.38 -10.80
C ILE A 309 23.55 11.46 -10.25
N VAL A 310 22.43 11.09 -9.63
CA VAL A 310 21.44 12.04 -9.09
C VAL A 310 22.05 12.87 -7.96
N MET A 311 22.77 12.25 -7.02
CA MET A 311 23.43 12.97 -5.90
C MET A 311 24.48 13.98 -6.34
N ARG A 312 25.08 13.82 -7.52
CA ARG A 312 26.07 14.78 -8.08
C ARG A 312 25.43 15.92 -8.88
N ALA A 313 24.15 15.77 -9.24
CA ALA A 313 23.44 16.69 -10.11
C ALA A 313 22.58 17.72 -9.34
N ILE A 314 22.47 17.55 -8.02
CA ILE A 314 21.76 18.40 -7.08
C ILE A 314 22.79 19.11 -6.21
#